data_AF-A0A818H721-F1
#
_entry.id   AF-A0A818H721-F1
#
_cell.length_a   1.000
_cell.length_b   1.000
_cell.length_c   1.000
_cell.angle_alpha   90.00
_cell.angle_beta   90.00
_cell.angle_gamma   90.00
#
_symmetry.space_group_name_H-M   'P 1'
#
loop_
_entity.id
_entity.type
_entity.pdbx_description
1 polymer ?
#
loop_
_entity_poly.entity_id
_entity_poly.type
_entity_poly.pdbx_seq_one_letter_code
_entity_poly.pdbx_strand_id
1 'polypeptide(L)'
;MSSTSQVPAFLKANEAYAAQFSKSDLALPPARKVAIVTCMDARIDPAKILGLEIGDAHVIRNAGGMVTFKDANLQEKVKKELHSTADHIAFLSIVKLEDSVREDVDFLKSSPLLLKDIPITGWIYDVKTGKLNQIV
;
A
#
# COMPACT_ATOMS: atom_id res chain seq x y z
N MET A 1 2.36 -10.63 -26.32
CA MET A 1 3.78 -10.65 -25.90
C MET A 1 3.92 -11.73 -24.84
N SER A 2 4.71 -12.77 -25.08
CA SER A 2 4.98 -13.78 -24.05
C SER A 2 5.93 -13.16 -23.03
N SER A 3 5.45 -12.86 -21.82
CA SER A 3 6.32 -12.33 -20.77
C SER A 3 7.13 -13.47 -20.15
N THR A 4 8.44 -13.44 -20.30
CA THR A 4 9.34 -14.32 -19.54
C THR A 4 9.14 -14.08 -18.05
N SER A 5 8.93 -15.16 -17.30
CA SER A 5 8.75 -15.11 -15.83
C SER A 5 9.93 -14.43 -15.13
N GLN A 6 9.65 -13.56 -14.15
CA GLN A 6 10.66 -12.92 -13.31
C GLN A 6 11.15 -13.81 -12.15
N VAL A 7 10.53 -14.97 -11.95
CA VAL A 7 10.85 -15.89 -10.84
C VAL A 7 12.35 -16.20 -10.74
N PRO A 8 13.07 -16.55 -11.82
CA PRO A 8 14.51 -16.84 -11.72
C PRO A 8 15.33 -15.64 -11.22
N ALA A 9 14.99 -14.42 -11.64
CA ALA A 9 15.67 -13.21 -11.20
C ALA A 9 15.43 -12.93 -9.71
N PHE A 10 14.21 -13.16 -9.22
CA PHE A 10 13.87 -12.99 -7.80
C PHE A 10 14.61 -14.00 -6.91
N LEU A 11 14.70 -15.27 -7.33
CA LEU A 11 15.43 -16.29 -6.57
C LEU A 11 16.92 -15.93 -6.44
N LYS A 12 17.55 -15.52 -7.55
CA LYS A 12 18.95 -15.07 -7.55
C LYS A 12 19.17 -13.84 -6.64
N ALA A 13 18.27 -12.86 -6.68
CA ALA A 13 18.37 -11.69 -5.81
C ALA A 13 18.21 -12.07 -4.33
N ASN A 14 17.32 -13.02 -4.03
CA ASN A 14 17.10 -13.51 -2.68
C ASN A 14 18.30 -14.28 -2.12
N GLU A 15 19.01 -15.07 -2.93
CA GLU A 15 20.25 -15.73 -2.50
C GLU A 15 21.29 -14.72 -1.97
N ALA A 16 21.47 -13.60 -2.68
CA ALA A 16 22.37 -12.53 -2.26
C ALA A 16 21.90 -11.85 -0.96
N TYR A 17 20.58 -11.62 -0.81
CA TYR A 17 20.00 -11.10 0.42
C TYR A 17 20.20 -12.05 1.61
N ALA A 18 19.89 -13.33 1.42
CA ALA A 18 19.96 -14.36 2.46
C ALA A 18 21.39 -14.58 2.97
N ALA A 19 22.40 -14.47 2.10
CA ALA A 19 23.81 -14.58 2.48
C ALA A 19 24.28 -13.54 3.51
N GLN A 20 23.56 -12.42 3.65
CA GLN A 20 23.88 -11.33 4.57
C GLN A 20 22.82 -11.15 5.67
N PHE A 21 21.76 -11.98 5.66
CA PHE A 21 20.65 -11.84 6.58
C PHE A 21 21.05 -12.22 8.02
N SER A 22 20.75 -11.34 8.97
CA SER A 22 21.15 -11.47 10.38
C SER A 22 20.05 -11.05 11.35
N LYS A 23 18.79 -11.06 10.89
CA LYS A 23 17.64 -10.49 11.62
C LYS A 23 16.63 -11.54 12.07
N SER A 24 17.05 -12.80 12.23
CA SER A 24 16.17 -13.93 12.59
C SER A 24 15.58 -13.81 13.99
N ASP A 25 16.30 -13.18 14.91
CA ASP A 25 15.95 -13.19 16.34
C ASP A 25 15.10 -11.99 16.75
N LEU A 26 14.66 -11.19 15.79
CA LEU A 26 13.77 -10.07 16.05
C LEU A 26 12.40 -10.55 16.56
N ALA A 27 11.83 -9.81 17.50
CA ALA A 27 10.51 -10.11 18.03
C ALA A 27 9.41 -9.92 16.97
N LEU A 28 8.33 -10.69 17.09
CA LEU A 28 7.18 -10.60 16.19
C LEU A 28 6.43 -9.25 16.27
N PRO A 29 6.17 -8.68 17.46
CA PRO A 29 5.58 -7.33 17.54
C PRO A 29 6.55 -6.26 17.00
N PRO A 30 6.08 -5.30 16.16
CA PRO A 30 6.94 -4.24 15.62
C PRO A 30 7.54 -3.34 16.70
N ALA A 31 8.84 -3.07 16.59
CA ALA A 31 9.60 -2.32 17.60
C ALA A 31 9.06 -0.90 17.84
N ARG A 32 8.62 -0.21 16.78
CA ARG A 32 8.08 1.16 16.87
C ARG A 32 6.58 1.20 17.13
N LYS A 33 5.92 0.05 17.28
CA LYS A 33 4.47 -0.08 17.53
C LYS A 33 3.61 0.71 16.53
N VAL A 34 4.02 0.70 15.26
CA VAL A 34 3.33 1.42 14.19
C VAL A 34 2.88 0.47 13.09
N ALA A 35 1.71 0.78 12.50
CA ALA A 35 1.22 0.16 11.28
C ALA A 35 1.08 1.24 10.20
N ILE A 36 1.61 0.96 9.02
CA ILE A 36 1.58 1.84 7.85
C ILE A 36 0.61 1.22 6.84
N VAL A 37 -0.39 1.98 6.43
CA VAL A 37 -1.31 1.60 5.35
C VAL A 37 -1.02 2.49 4.14
N THR A 38 -0.70 1.90 2.99
CA THR A 38 -0.34 2.67 1.80
C THR A 38 -0.62 1.91 0.50
N CYS A 39 -0.43 2.58 -0.64
CA CYS A 39 -0.71 2.01 -1.95
C CYS A 39 0.36 0.96 -2.37
N MET A 40 -0.04 0.00 -3.21
CA MET A 40 0.83 -0.97 -3.88
C MET A 40 1.66 -0.39 -5.04
N ASP A 41 1.62 0.92 -5.27
CA ASP A 41 2.40 1.59 -6.32
C ASP A 41 3.89 1.21 -6.25
N ALA A 42 4.43 0.71 -7.36
CA ALA A 42 5.80 0.20 -7.44
C ALA A 42 6.88 1.26 -7.18
N ARG A 43 6.51 2.56 -7.21
CA ARG A 43 7.41 3.69 -6.93
C ARG A 43 7.47 4.04 -5.44
N ILE A 44 6.69 3.36 -4.60
CA ILE A 44 6.62 3.59 -3.17
C ILE A 44 7.34 2.44 -2.45
N ASP A 45 8.44 2.78 -1.78
CA ASP A 45 9.20 1.91 -0.88
C ASP A 45 9.03 2.45 0.56
N PRO A 46 8.04 1.95 1.33
CA PRO A 46 7.70 2.53 2.62
C PRO A 46 8.86 2.50 3.62
N ALA A 47 9.70 1.46 3.56
CA ALA A 47 10.85 1.34 4.45
C ALA A 47 11.86 2.45 4.20
N LYS A 48 12.21 2.72 2.94
CA LYS A 48 13.13 3.82 2.61
C LYS A 48 12.53 5.19 2.87
N ILE A 49 11.26 5.40 2.50
CA ILE A 49 10.58 6.70 2.64
C ILE A 49 10.50 7.11 4.12
N LEU A 50 10.28 6.16 5.03
CA LEU A 50 10.05 6.42 6.45
C LEU A 50 11.26 6.10 7.35
N GLY A 51 12.40 5.68 6.77
CA GLY A 51 13.59 5.30 7.53
C GLY A 51 13.35 4.13 8.48
N LEU A 52 12.70 3.07 7.98
CA LEU A 52 12.39 1.85 8.73
C LEU A 52 13.42 0.78 8.45
N GLU A 53 13.79 0.07 9.50
CA GLU A 53 14.56 -1.16 9.46
C GLU A 53 13.65 -2.40 9.56
N ILE A 54 14.21 -3.58 9.27
CA ILE A 54 13.50 -4.85 9.46
C ILE A 54 13.07 -4.96 10.94
N GLY A 55 11.77 -5.18 11.16
CA GLY A 55 11.16 -5.29 12.49
C GLY A 55 10.55 -4.00 13.05
N ASP A 56 10.70 -2.85 12.39
CA ASP A 56 10.23 -1.57 12.94
C ASP A 56 8.70 -1.40 12.91
N ALA A 57 8.05 -1.82 11.83
CA ALA A 57 6.64 -1.52 11.55
C ALA A 57 5.92 -2.66 10.84
N HIS A 58 4.60 -2.74 11.04
CA HIS A 58 3.74 -3.44 10.08
C HIS A 58 3.49 -2.55 8.86
N VAL A 59 3.55 -3.12 7.66
CA VAL A 59 3.28 -2.41 6.40
C VAL A 59 2.20 -3.15 5.62
N ILE A 60 1.04 -2.53 5.50
CA ILE A 60 -0.14 -3.04 4.79
C ILE A 60 -0.27 -2.29 3.49
N ARG A 61 -0.33 -3.01 2.37
CA ARG A 61 -0.40 -2.41 1.02
C ARG A 61 -1.53 -3.00 0.20
N ASN A 62 -2.35 -2.14 -0.39
CA ASN A 62 -3.42 -2.51 -1.33
C ASN A 62 -3.52 -1.50 -2.49
N ALA A 63 -4.49 -1.67 -3.39
CA ALA A 63 -4.74 -0.71 -4.46
C ALA A 63 -5.41 0.56 -3.94
N GLY A 64 -4.65 1.65 -3.80
CA GLY A 64 -5.16 2.96 -3.36
C GLY A 64 -4.87 4.13 -4.32
N GLY A 65 -4.18 3.89 -5.45
CA GLY A 65 -3.81 4.93 -6.42
C GLY A 65 -4.88 5.21 -7.48
N MET A 66 -6.15 4.96 -7.16
CA MET A 66 -7.26 4.86 -8.12
C MET A 66 -7.79 6.22 -8.58
N VAL A 67 -6.91 7.18 -8.80
CA VAL A 67 -7.23 8.58 -9.13
C VAL A 67 -7.52 8.81 -10.61
N THR A 68 -7.11 7.89 -11.48
CA THR A 68 -7.14 8.07 -12.94
C THR A 68 -8.37 7.48 -13.62
N PHE A 69 -9.21 6.71 -12.90
CA PHE A 69 -10.35 6.00 -13.47
C PHE A 69 -11.50 5.97 -12.48
N LYS A 70 -12.74 5.88 -12.97
CA LYS A 70 -13.92 5.54 -12.16
C LYS A 70 -14.16 4.03 -12.20
N ASP A 71 -14.84 3.49 -11.20
CA ASP A 71 -15.23 2.08 -11.13
C ASP A 71 -15.88 1.59 -12.44
N ALA A 72 -16.79 2.38 -13.01
CA ALA A 72 -17.46 2.08 -14.27
C ALA A 72 -16.47 1.86 -15.44
N ASN A 73 -15.35 2.60 -15.48
CA ASN A 73 -14.34 2.42 -16.52
C ASN A 73 -13.66 1.05 -16.40
N LEU A 74 -13.40 0.57 -15.18
CA LEU A 74 -12.76 -0.72 -14.94
C LEU A 74 -13.73 -1.87 -15.18
N GLN A 75 -14.97 -1.73 -14.75
CA GLN A 75 -16.04 -2.71 -15.02
C GLN A 75 -16.23 -2.90 -16.53
N GLU A 76 -16.30 -1.81 -17.29
CA GLU A 76 -16.40 -1.88 -18.75
C GLU A 76 -15.16 -2.54 -19.39
N LYS A 77 -13.96 -2.22 -18.89
CA LYS A 77 -12.71 -2.82 -19.37
C LYS A 77 -12.67 -4.33 -19.12
N VAL A 78 -13.05 -4.79 -17.92
CA VAL A 78 -13.16 -6.21 -17.58
C VAL A 78 -14.14 -6.91 -18.53
N LYS A 79 -15.29 -6.28 -18.80
CA LYS A 79 -16.28 -6.82 -19.74
C LYS A 79 -15.74 -6.96 -21.14
N LYS A 80 -15.03 -5.96 -21.65
CA LYS A 80 -14.49 -5.96 -23.03
C LYS A 80 -13.30 -6.90 -23.20
N GLU A 81 -12.37 -6.92 -22.24
CA GLU A 81 -11.11 -7.65 -22.39
C GLU A 81 -11.20 -9.09 -21.90
N LEU A 82 -11.94 -9.32 -20.82
CA LEU A 82 -12.03 -10.62 -20.16
C LEU A 82 -13.37 -11.32 -20.38
N HIS A 83 -14.31 -10.69 -21.08
CA HIS A 83 -15.64 -11.24 -21.36
C HIS A 83 -16.39 -11.70 -20.10
N SER A 84 -16.19 -10.98 -18.98
CA SER A 84 -16.79 -11.26 -17.66
C SER A 84 -17.35 -9.98 -17.02
N THR A 85 -18.15 -10.10 -15.96
CA THR A 85 -18.73 -8.94 -15.25
C THR A 85 -18.05 -8.71 -13.90
N ALA A 86 -17.88 -7.43 -13.56
CA ALA A 86 -17.30 -6.99 -12.29
C ALA A 86 -18.23 -6.00 -11.56
N ASP A 87 -19.53 -6.03 -11.88
CA ASP A 87 -20.52 -5.07 -11.38
C ASP A 87 -20.71 -5.17 -9.85
N HIS A 88 -20.35 -6.33 -9.28
CA HIS A 88 -20.37 -6.61 -7.84
C HIS A 88 -19.08 -6.17 -7.13
N ILE A 89 -18.10 -5.63 -7.86
CA ILE A 89 -16.81 -5.17 -7.32
C ILE A 89 -16.81 -3.64 -7.29
N ALA A 90 -16.65 -3.10 -6.08
CA ALA A 90 -16.25 -1.71 -5.89
C ALA A 90 -14.71 -1.63 -6.02
N PHE A 91 -14.22 -0.86 -6.99
CA PHE A 91 -12.79 -0.64 -7.22
C PHE A 91 -12.23 0.53 -6.41
N LEU A 92 -13.09 1.23 -5.66
CA LEU A 92 -12.74 2.30 -4.73
C LEU A 92 -12.01 3.45 -5.44
N SER A 93 -12.54 3.89 -6.59
CA SER A 93 -11.99 5.05 -7.32
C SER A 93 -11.95 6.33 -6.49
N ILE A 94 -10.88 7.10 -6.64
CA ILE A 94 -10.61 8.32 -5.88
C ILE A 94 -10.81 9.52 -6.80
N VAL A 95 -11.63 10.47 -6.38
CA VAL A 95 -11.82 11.74 -7.11
C VAL A 95 -10.79 12.77 -6.69
N LYS A 96 -10.55 12.90 -5.38
CA LYS A 96 -9.60 13.85 -4.81
C LYS A 96 -8.79 13.19 -3.70
N LEU A 97 -7.47 13.27 -3.84
CA LEU A 97 -6.54 12.50 -3.01
C LEU A 97 -6.58 12.93 -1.54
N GLU A 98 -6.63 14.23 -1.27
CA GLU A 98 -6.71 14.75 0.10
C GLU A 98 -8.00 14.35 0.79
N ASP A 99 -9.10 14.22 0.05
CA ASP A 99 -10.40 13.84 0.61
C ASP A 99 -10.42 12.35 0.92
N SER A 100 -9.88 11.52 0.04
CA SER A 100 -9.69 10.07 0.30
C SER A 100 -8.83 9.83 1.55
N VAL A 101 -7.74 10.57 1.75
CA VAL A 101 -6.92 10.45 2.97
C VAL A 101 -7.71 10.81 4.23
N ARG A 102 -8.54 11.85 4.17
CA ARG A 102 -9.39 12.24 5.31
C ARG A 102 -10.44 11.18 5.61
N GLU A 103 -11.12 10.70 4.57
CA GLU A 103 -12.14 9.65 4.67
C GLU A 103 -11.57 8.36 5.28
N ASP A 104 -10.38 7.91 4.84
CA ASP A 104 -9.73 6.73 5.40
C ASP A 104 -9.35 6.93 6.88
N VAL A 105 -8.81 8.10 7.23
CA VAL A 105 -8.48 8.43 8.63
C VAL A 105 -9.74 8.47 9.50
N ASP A 106 -10.82 9.09 9.02
CA ASP A 106 -12.08 9.18 9.75
C ASP A 106 -12.77 7.83 9.89
N PHE A 107 -12.71 6.98 8.86
CA PHE A 107 -13.17 5.59 8.90
C PHE A 107 -12.44 4.80 9.99
N LEU A 108 -11.11 4.91 10.07
CA LEU A 108 -10.34 4.22 11.10
C LEU A 108 -10.66 4.78 12.50
N LYS A 109 -10.68 6.11 12.68
CA LYS A 109 -10.98 6.75 13.97
C LYS A 109 -12.38 6.39 14.49
N SER A 110 -13.37 6.30 13.61
CA SER A 110 -14.74 5.97 13.97
C SER A 110 -14.95 4.47 14.26
N SER A 111 -14.04 3.60 13.81
CA SER A 111 -14.18 2.15 13.95
C SER A 111 -14.30 1.72 15.42
N PRO A 112 -15.27 0.85 15.77
CA PRO A 112 -15.35 0.22 17.08
C PRO A 112 -14.30 -0.88 17.27
N LEU A 113 -13.61 -1.29 16.20
CA LEU A 113 -12.60 -2.35 16.21
C LEU A 113 -11.19 -1.83 16.50
N LEU A 114 -10.99 -0.51 16.54
CA LEU A 114 -9.72 0.10 16.94
C LEU A 114 -9.81 0.63 18.38
N LEU A 115 -8.70 0.53 19.10
CA LEU A 115 -8.57 1.16 20.41
C LEU A 115 -8.71 2.68 20.26
N LYS A 116 -9.52 3.30 21.13
CA LYS A 116 -9.95 4.69 21.00
C LYS A 116 -8.83 5.72 21.11
N ASP A 117 -7.72 5.36 21.76
CA ASP A 117 -6.59 6.26 22.00
C ASP A 117 -5.43 6.04 21.02
N ILE A 118 -5.59 5.22 19.97
CA ILE A 118 -4.54 5.06 18.95
C ILE A 118 -4.45 6.35 18.11
N PRO A 119 -3.28 7.00 18.03
CA PRO A 119 -3.09 8.12 17.13
C PRO A 119 -3.18 7.67 15.66
N ILE A 120 -3.98 8.39 14.86
CA ILE A 120 -4.15 8.14 13.42
C ILE A 120 -3.93 9.44 12.67
N THR A 121 -2.92 9.45 11.80
CA THR A 121 -2.51 10.59 10.95
C THR A 121 -2.61 10.23 9.49
N GLY A 122 -2.92 11.21 8.63
CA GLY A 122 -3.07 11.02 7.19
C GLY A 122 -2.01 11.78 6.39
N TRP A 123 -1.44 11.16 5.36
CA TRP A 123 -0.34 11.72 4.58
C TRP A 123 -0.51 11.48 3.08
N ILE A 124 0.03 12.39 2.27
CA ILE A 124 0.20 12.22 0.83
C ILE A 124 1.69 12.10 0.52
N TYR A 125 2.07 11.01 -0.13
CA TYR A 125 3.38 10.85 -0.75
C TYR A 125 3.36 11.36 -2.19
N ASP A 126 4.17 12.38 -2.47
CA ASP A 126 4.34 12.91 -3.82
C ASP A 126 5.40 12.10 -4.57
N VAL A 127 4.97 11.24 -5.47
CA VAL A 127 5.83 10.39 -6.32
C VAL A 127 6.80 11.18 -7.22
N LYS A 128 6.56 12.47 -7.46
CA LYS A 128 7.45 13.31 -8.28
C LYS A 128 8.62 13.84 -7.46
N THR A 129 8.40 14.16 -6.19
CA THR A 129 9.39 14.83 -5.34
C THR A 129 9.95 13.95 -4.22
N GLY A 130 9.29 12.81 -3.93
CA GLY A 130 9.63 11.92 -2.82
C GLY A 130 9.22 12.45 -1.44
N LYS A 131 8.47 13.56 -1.38
CA LYS A 131 8.09 14.20 -0.11
C LYS A 131 6.78 13.63 0.46
N LEU A 132 6.72 13.56 1.78
CA LEU A 132 5.48 13.33 2.53
C LEU A 132 4.90 14.67 2.96
N ASN A 133 3.60 14.87 2.72
CA ASN A 133 2.84 16.03 3.16
C ASN A 133 1.72 15.55 4.09
N GLN A 134 1.68 16.04 5.32
CA GLN A 134 0.63 15.69 6.26
C GLN A 134 -0.68 16.39 5.90
N ILE A 135 -1.79 15.66 5.98
CA ILE A 135 -3.14 16.14 5.67
C ILE A 135 -4.03 16.20 6.92
N VAL A 136 -3.83 15.25 7.85
CA VAL A 136 -4.57 15.11 9.12
C VAL A 136 -3.61 14.85 10.27
#